data_AF-A0A844MEN7-F1
#
_entry.id   AF-A0A844MEN7-F1
#
_cell.length_a   1.000
_cell.length_b   1.000
_cell.length_c   1.000
_cell.angle_alpha   90.00
_cell.angle_beta   90.00
_cell.angle_gamma   90.00
#
_symmetry.space_group_name_H-M   'P 1'
#
loop_
_entity.id
_entity.type
_entity.pdbx_description
1 polymer ?
#
loop_
_entity_poly.entity_id
_entity_poly.type
_entity_poly.pdbx_seq_one_letter_code
_entity_poly.pdbx_strand_id
1 'polypeptide(L)' 'MGLSISYQIVTEKHGGSLSCKSELDRGAEFIIRIPIRLEADNKVATAV' A
#
# COMPACT_ATOMS: atom_id res chain seq x y z
N MET A 1 0.32 15.65 -0.50
CA MET A 1 -0.77 15.45 -1.48
C MET A 1 -0.55 14.22 -2.35
N GLY A 2 0.62 14.02 -2.99
CA GLY A 2 0.83 12.86 -3.87
C GLY A 2 0.71 11.49 -3.19
N LEU A 3 1.43 11.27 -2.08
CA LEU A 3 1.49 9.97 -1.42
C LEU A 3 0.17 9.51 -0.78
N SER A 4 -0.64 10.44 -0.26
CA SER A 4 -1.96 10.10 0.30
C SER A 4 -2.92 9.62 -0.80
N ILE A 5 -2.89 10.25 -1.97
CA ILE A 5 -3.67 9.82 -3.14
C ILE A 5 -3.17 8.46 -3.63
N SER A 6 -1.85 8.28 -3.73
CA SER A 6 -1.26 7.00 -4.09
C SER A 6 -1.67 5.88 -3.12
N TYR A 7 -1.72 6.16 -1.82
CA TYR A 7 -2.18 5.19 -0.82
C TYR A 7 -3.62 4.79 -1.10
N GLN A 8 -4.56 5.75 -1.19
CA GLN A 8 -5.98 5.47 -1.45
C GLN A 8 -6.18 4.65 -2.73
N ILE A 9 -5.48 5.00 -3.82
CA ILE A 9 -5.55 4.25 -5.08
C ILE A 9 -5.03 2.81 -4.87
N VAL A 10 -3.84 2.65 -4.31
CA VAL A 10 -3.19 1.34 -4.17
C VAL A 10 -3.96 0.44 -3.19
N THR A 11 -4.41 0.95 -2.05
CA THR A 11 -5.02 0.13 -0.99
C THR A 11 -6.53 -0.01 -1.18
N GLU A 12 -7.26 1.10 -1.36
CA GLU A 12 -8.72 1.08 -1.36
C GLU A 12 -9.27 0.61 -2.71
N LYS A 13 -8.69 1.09 -3.82
CA LYS A 13 -9.17 0.74 -5.16
C LYS A 13 -8.61 -0.58 -5.68
N HIS A 14 -7.34 -0.87 -5.39
CA HIS A 14 -6.64 -2.03 -5.93
C HIS A 14 -6.41 -3.17 -4.92
N GLY A 15 -6.77 -3.01 -3.65
CA GLY A 15 -6.55 -4.04 -2.62
C GLY A 15 -5.07 -4.37 -2.39
N GLY A 16 -4.18 -3.45 -2.78
CA GLY A 16 -2.74 -3.61 -2.71
C GLY A 16 -2.14 -3.00 -1.45
N SER A 17 -0.81 -2.85 -1.46
CA SER A 17 -0.06 -2.21 -0.37
C SER A 17 0.97 -1.23 -0.91
N LEU A 18 1.15 -0.10 -0.23
CA LEU A 18 2.22 0.88 -0.47
C LEU A 18 3.12 0.92 0.78
N SER A 19 4.43 0.74 0.60
CA SER A 19 5.41 0.82 1.68
C SER A 19 6.62 1.64 1.27
N CYS A 20 7.30 2.26 2.23
CA CYS A 20 8.51 3.06 2.00
C CYS A 20 9.68 2.48 2.79
N LYS A 21 10.80 2.26 2.12
CA LYS A 21 12.09 2.02 2.75
C LYS A 21 12.94 3.27 2.54
N SER A 22 13.29 3.96 3.61
CA SER A 22 14.18 5.11 3.51
C SER A 22 15.41 4.87 4.38
N GLU A 23 16.56 5.25 3.84
CA GLU A 23 17.83 5.22 4.54
C GLU A 23 18.49 6.59 4.38
N LEU A 24 19.01 7.11 5.50
CA LEU A 24 19.70 8.40 5.53
C LEU A 24 20.86 8.38 4.53
N ASP A 25 21.04 9.48 3.81
CA ASP A 25 22.07 9.63 2.77
C ASP A 25 22.01 8.63 1.59
N ARG A 26 20.95 7.80 1.51
CA ARG A 26 20.69 6.88 0.37
C ARG A 26 19.36 7.12 -0.33
N GLY A 27 18.44 7.82 0.32
CA GLY A 27 17.15 8.21 -0.26
C GLY A 27 15.99 7.34 0.23
N ALA A 28 14.95 7.24 -0.61
CA ALA A 28 13.72 6.53 -0.30
C ALA A 28 13.27 5.68 -1.49
N GLU A 29 12.97 4.42 -1.21
CA GLU A 29 12.39 3.45 -2.13
C GLU A 29 10.92 3.23 -1.77
N PHE A 30 10.04 3.45 -2.74
CA PHE A 30 8.61 3.21 -2.59
C PHE A 30 8.24 1.90 -3.28
N ILE A 31 7.67 0.96 -2.52
CA ILE A 31 7.34 -0.37 -2.97
C ILE A 31 5.81 -0.49 -3.04
N ILE A 32 5.28 -0.73 -4.24
CA ILE A 32 3.86 -0.92 -4.52
C ILE A 32 3.62 -2.39 -4.85
N ARG A 33 2.69 -3.04 -4.14
CA ARG A 33 2.24 -4.41 -4.45
C ARG A 33 0.78 -4.37 -4.86
N ILE A 34 0.47 -4.90 -6.03
CA ILE A 34 -0.89 -5.01 -6.56
C ILE A 34 -1.21 -6.49 -6.77
N PRO A 35 -2.31 -7.02 -6.20
CA PRO A 35 -2.69 -8.40 -6.41
C PRO A 35 -3.17 -8.60 -7.86
N ILE A 36 -2.77 -9.73 -8.48
CA ILE A 36 -3.19 -10.09 -9.85
C ILE A 36 -4.69 -10.47 -9.89
N ARG A 37 -5.23 -10.92 -8.75
CA ARG A 37 -6.65 -11.21 -8.54
C ARG A 37 -7.10 -10.47 -7.28
N LEU A 38 -8.13 -9.66 -7.42
CA LEU A 38 -8.79 -9.03 -6.28
C LEU A 38 -9.54 -10.14 -5.53
N GLU A 39 -9.03 -10.55 -4.37
CA GLU A 39 -9.82 -11.40 -3.48
C GLU A 39 -10.95 -10.56 -2.91
N ALA A 40 -12.17 -11.09 -2.93
CA ALA A 40 -13.34 -10.41 -2.40
C ALA A 40 -13.08 -10.06 -0.92
N ASP A 41 -13.29 -8.80 -0.58
CA ASP A 41 -13.04 -8.17 0.72
C ASP A 41 -13.54 -9.03 1.89
N ASN A 42 -12.65 -9.79 2.54
CA ASN A 42 -12.92 -10.44 3.81
C ASN A 42 -12.26 -9.61 4.92
N LYS A 43 -12.97 -8.59 5.38
CA LYS A 43 -12.55 -7.76 6.52
C LYS A 43 -12.48 -8.60 7.80
N VAL A 44 -11.36 -9.28 8.03
CA VAL A 44 -11.03 -9.77 9.37
C VAL A 44 -10.49 -8.57 10.16
N ALA A 45 -11.37 -7.97 10.94
CA ALA A 45 -10.98 -7.07 12.02
C ALA A 45 -10.21 -7.87 13.07
N THR A 46 -8.88 -7.91 12.96
CA THR A 46 -8.01 -8.27 14.09
C THR A 46 -7.55 -6.97 14.73
N ALA A 47 -8.35 -6.47 15.66
CA ALA A 47 -7.87 -5.59 16.71
C ALA A 47 -7.13 -6.47 17.73
N VAL A 48 -5.87 -6.12 18.01
CA VAL A 48 -5.11 -6.60 19.18
C VAL A 48 -5.33 -5.62 20.31
#